data_AF-A0A9X8EC60-F1
#
_entry.id   AF-A0A9X8EC60-F1
#
_cell.length_a   1.000
_cell.length_b   1.000
_cell.length_c   1.000
_cell.angle_alpha   90.00
_cell.angle_beta   90.00
_cell.angle_gamma   90.00
#
_symmetry.space_group_name_H-M   'P 1'
#
loop_
_entity.id
_entity.type
_entity.pdbx_description
1 polymer ?
#
loop_
_entity_poly.entity_id
_entity_poly.type
_entity_poly.pdbx_seq_one_letter_code
_entity_poly.pdbx_strand_id
1 'polypeptide(L)'
;MPLPTGKFACRHDIMLLQQVSLSRLVEPHAWILNGEEAAQTRFKYLLPKHEKGESASLRKSGTSEEYSEPDQLLTDIKLRVDDFAENEAVRKDAAKRKLEGVENSGLIMRQLAMAEL
;
A
#
# COMPACT_ATOMS: atom_id res chain seq x y z
N MET A 1 16.43 9.17 -10.07
CA MET A 1 17.36 8.41 -10.94
C MET A 1 16.56 7.36 -11.69
N PRO A 2 16.88 7.07 -12.97
CA PRO A 2 16.25 5.96 -13.69
C PRO A 2 16.67 4.61 -13.09
N LEU A 3 15.76 3.64 -13.02
CA LEU A 3 16.10 2.29 -12.59
C LEU A 3 16.83 1.53 -13.72
N PRO A 4 17.71 0.57 -13.38
CA PRO A 4 18.41 -0.21 -14.37
C PRO A 4 17.45 -1.17 -15.09
N THR A 5 17.53 -1.23 -16.43
CA THR A 5 16.79 -2.14 -17.30
C THR A 5 17.35 -3.58 -17.32
N GLY A 6 18.15 -3.97 -16.32
CA GLY A 6 18.90 -5.24 -16.25
C GLY A 6 18.72 -6.00 -14.93
N LYS A 7 19.67 -6.90 -14.59
CA LYS A 7 19.60 -7.69 -13.33
C LYS A 7 19.64 -6.77 -12.10
N PHE A 8 18.64 -6.89 -11.24
CA PHE A 8 18.59 -6.20 -9.95
C PHE A 8 19.61 -6.82 -8.98
N ALA A 9 20.50 -5.99 -8.45
CA ALA A 9 21.41 -6.33 -7.37
C ALA A 9 20.85 -5.79 -6.05
N CYS A 10 21.35 -6.25 -4.91
CA CYS A 10 20.87 -5.82 -3.59
C CYS A 10 20.83 -4.29 -3.43
N ARG A 11 21.88 -3.57 -3.91
CA ARG A 11 21.90 -2.10 -3.90
C ARG A 11 20.75 -1.45 -4.67
N HIS A 12 20.28 -2.07 -5.75
CA HIS A 12 19.16 -1.56 -6.54
C HIS A 12 17.84 -1.76 -5.80
N ASP A 13 17.71 -2.85 -5.03
CA ASP A 13 16.54 -3.10 -4.19
C ASP A 13 16.48 -2.08 -3.04
N ILE A 14 17.60 -1.78 -2.38
CA ILE A 14 17.67 -0.74 -1.34
C ILE A 14 17.28 0.63 -1.90
N MET A 15 17.87 1.04 -3.02
CA MET A 15 17.54 2.33 -3.66
C MET A 15 16.07 2.43 -4.05
N LEU A 16 15.50 1.34 -4.58
CA LEU A 16 14.08 1.26 -4.89
C LEU A 16 13.24 1.46 -3.62
N LEU A 17 13.52 0.69 -2.56
CA LEU A 17 12.76 0.73 -1.32
C LEU A 17 12.90 2.09 -0.59
N GLN A 18 14.08 2.71 -0.61
CA GLN A 18 14.28 4.06 -0.11
C GLN A 18 13.45 5.07 -0.90
N GLN A 19 13.48 5.01 -2.23
CA GLN A 19 12.68 5.89 -3.09
C GLN A 19 11.19 5.74 -2.80
N VAL A 20 10.72 4.50 -2.62
CA VAL A 20 9.34 4.20 -2.25
C VAL A 20 9.00 4.79 -0.88
N SER A 21 9.88 4.59 0.10
CA SER A 21 9.69 5.09 1.46
C SER A 21 9.66 6.63 1.52
N LEU A 22 10.48 7.29 0.70
CA LEU A 22 10.57 8.76 0.59
C LEU A 22 9.41 9.38 -0.19
N SER A 23 8.73 8.63 -1.06
CA SER A 23 7.61 9.12 -1.92
C SER A 23 6.30 9.35 -1.16
N ARG A 24 6.42 9.87 0.06
CA ARG A 24 5.48 9.98 1.20
C ARG A 24 4.09 10.60 0.94
N LEU A 25 3.62 10.83 -0.29
CA LEU A 25 2.62 11.89 -0.52
C LEU A 25 1.39 11.62 -1.39
N VAL A 26 1.22 10.50 -2.08
CA VAL A 26 -0.05 10.28 -2.79
C VAL A 26 -0.31 8.80 -2.86
N GLU A 27 -1.44 8.35 -2.29
CA GLU A 27 -2.06 7.03 -2.48
C GLU A 27 -1.03 5.91 -2.67
N PRO A 28 -0.69 5.07 -1.67
CA PRO A 28 0.32 4.02 -1.83
C PRO A 28 0.16 3.18 -3.11
N HIS A 29 -1.07 3.06 -3.62
CA HIS A 29 -1.41 2.48 -4.91
C HIS A 29 -0.94 3.27 -6.14
N ALA A 30 -0.99 4.60 -6.13
CA ALA A 30 -0.66 5.46 -7.26
C ALA A 30 0.81 5.37 -7.67
N TRP A 31 1.77 5.35 -6.75
CA TRP A 31 3.18 5.19 -7.14
C TRP A 31 3.49 3.74 -7.55
N ILE A 32 2.83 2.74 -6.94
CA ILE A 32 2.92 1.33 -7.36
C ILE A 32 2.36 1.14 -8.77
N LEU A 33 1.39 1.96 -9.21
CA LEU A 33 0.76 1.86 -10.52
C LEU A 33 1.40 2.79 -11.57
N ASN A 34 2.01 3.91 -11.15
CA ASN A 34 2.60 4.92 -12.03
C ASN A 34 4.14 4.88 -12.10
N GLY A 35 4.79 4.01 -11.33
CA GLY A 35 6.24 3.81 -11.37
C GLY A 35 6.71 3.10 -12.65
N GLU A 36 8.02 3.05 -12.88
CA GLU A 36 8.60 2.28 -13.99
C GLU A 36 8.25 0.79 -13.86
N GLU A 37 7.76 0.14 -14.91
CA GLU A 37 7.20 -1.24 -14.88
C GLU A 37 8.17 -2.25 -14.22
N ALA A 38 9.47 -2.12 -14.48
CA ALA A 38 10.52 -2.94 -13.89
C ALA A 38 10.61 -2.76 -12.36
N ALA A 39 10.46 -1.52 -11.87
CA ALA A 39 10.45 -1.19 -10.45
C ALA A 39 9.21 -1.75 -9.74
N GLN A 40 8.04 -1.62 -10.37
CA GLN A 40 6.80 -2.19 -9.85
C GLN A 40 6.87 -3.71 -9.74
N THR A 41 7.32 -4.35 -10.82
CA THR A 41 7.48 -5.81 -10.89
C THR A 41 8.47 -6.28 -9.83
N ARG A 42 9.58 -5.55 -9.64
CA ARG A 42 10.57 -5.88 -8.61
C ARG A 42 9.98 -5.74 -7.21
N PHE A 43 9.28 -4.66 -6.91
CA PHE A 43 8.64 -4.47 -5.60
C PHE A 43 7.61 -5.57 -5.30
N LYS A 44 6.74 -5.91 -6.27
CA LYS A 44 5.76 -7.02 -6.18
C LYS A 44 6.42 -8.39 -5.98
N TYR A 45 7.68 -8.55 -6.36
CA TYR A 45 8.47 -9.75 -6.07
C TYR A 45 9.10 -9.72 -4.68
N LEU A 46 9.63 -8.57 -4.24
CA LEU A 46 10.31 -8.43 -2.95
C LEU A 46 9.35 -8.55 -1.76
N LEU A 47 8.15 -7.97 -1.86
CA LEU A 47 7.22 -7.91 -0.75
C LEU A 47 6.72 -9.31 -0.30
N PRO A 48 6.23 -10.21 -1.19
CA PRO A 48 5.82 -11.55 -0.77
C PRO A 48 6.98 -12.42 -0.29
N LYS A 49 8.18 -12.18 -0.83
CA LYS A 49 9.40 -12.88 -0.40
C LYS A 49 9.77 -12.51 1.05
N HIS A 50 9.63 -11.24 1.39
CA HIS A 50 9.80 -10.75 2.76
C HIS A 50 8.74 -11.33 3.70
N GLU A 51 7.47 -11.35 3.30
CA GLU A 51 6.38 -11.95 4.08
C GLU A 51 6.61 -13.44 4.39
N LYS A 52 7.21 -14.17 3.47
CA LYS A 52 7.57 -15.59 3.65
C LYS A 52 8.82 -15.80 4.50
N GLY A 53 9.48 -14.73 4.95
CA GLY A 53 10.75 -14.80 5.69
C GLY A 53 11.93 -15.25 4.84
N GLU A 54 11.79 -15.25 3.51
CA GLU A 54 12.80 -15.73 2.57
C GLU A 54 13.95 -14.71 2.35
N SER A 55 13.84 -13.51 2.92
CA SER A 55 14.93 -12.52 3.04
C SER A 55 16.17 -13.09 3.73
N ALA A 56 15.96 -14.06 4.63
CA ALA A 56 16.98 -14.70 5.44
C ALA A 56 18.08 -15.46 4.66
N SER A 57 17.85 -15.77 3.38
CA SER A 57 18.69 -16.71 2.60
C SER A 57 20.01 -16.13 2.08
N LEU A 58 20.30 -14.85 2.32
CA LEU A 58 21.57 -14.19 1.94
C LEU A 58 22.63 -14.19 3.05
N ARG A 59 22.43 -14.95 4.14
CA ARG A 59 23.36 -15.15 5.28
C ARG A 59 24.67 -15.90 4.94
N LYS A 60 25.34 -15.55 3.84
CA LYS A 60 26.65 -16.11 3.47
C LYS A 60 27.79 -15.09 3.39
N SER A 61 27.56 -13.80 3.64
CA SER A 61 28.62 -12.78 3.72
C SER A 61 28.32 -11.82 4.87
N GLY A 62 29.18 -11.80 5.89
CA GLY A 62 28.91 -11.24 7.21
C GLY A 62 29.13 -9.72 7.35
N THR A 63 28.21 -8.92 6.85
CA THR A 63 27.98 -7.54 7.33
C THR A 63 26.49 -7.38 7.61
N SER A 64 26.10 -7.29 8.88
CA SER A 64 24.68 -7.38 9.30
C SER A 64 23.85 -6.14 8.98
N GLU A 65 24.49 -5.00 8.73
CA GLU A 65 23.84 -3.68 8.70
C GLU A 65 23.13 -3.40 7.36
N GLU A 66 23.80 -3.66 6.22
CA GLU A 66 23.23 -3.46 4.86
C GLU A 66 22.02 -4.35 4.54
N TYR A 67 21.82 -5.45 5.29
CA TYR A 67 20.72 -6.38 5.06
C TYR A 67 19.54 -6.18 6.02
N SER A 68 19.71 -5.34 7.05
CA SER A 68 18.60 -4.96 7.93
C SER A 68 17.69 -3.89 7.31
N GLU A 69 18.27 -3.00 6.50
CA GLU A 69 17.54 -1.89 5.88
C GLU A 69 16.47 -2.34 4.88
N PRO A 70 16.70 -3.29 3.94
CA PRO A 70 15.65 -3.75 3.03
C PRO A 70 14.44 -4.32 3.77
N ASP A 71 14.67 -5.13 4.80
CA ASP A 71 13.61 -5.77 5.58
C ASP A 71 12.84 -4.73 6.43
N GLN A 72 13.55 -3.77 7.04
CA GLN A 72 12.94 -2.64 7.73
C GLN A 72 12.09 -1.79 6.78
N LEU A 73 12.64 -1.41 5.63
CA LEU A 73 11.92 -0.63 4.63
C LEU A 73 10.69 -1.38 4.11
N LEU A 74 10.80 -2.68 3.82
CA LEU A 74 9.65 -3.49 3.40
C LEU A 74 8.57 -3.59 4.47
N THR A 75 8.96 -3.74 5.74
CA THR A 75 8.04 -3.72 6.88
C THR A 75 7.32 -2.38 7.00
N ASP A 76 8.07 -1.28 6.99
CA ASP A 76 7.53 0.08 7.09
C ASP A 76 6.61 0.42 5.92
N ILE A 77 7.00 0.06 4.70
CA ILE A 77 6.18 0.28 3.50
C ILE A 77 4.89 -0.54 3.60
N LYS A 78 4.97 -1.80 4.01
CA LYS A 78 3.80 -2.67 4.16
C LYS A 78 2.81 -2.09 5.18
N LEU A 79 3.27 -1.74 6.37
CA LEU A 79 2.43 -1.15 7.42
C LEU A 79 1.65 0.06 6.89
N ARG A 80 2.33 0.96 6.16
CA ARG A 80 1.68 2.14 5.57
C ARG A 80 0.66 1.80 4.48
N VAL A 81 0.92 0.78 3.66
CA VAL A 81 -0.04 0.32 2.65
C VAL A 81 -1.28 -0.25 3.31
N ASP A 82 -1.10 -1.08 4.35
CA ASP A 82 -2.19 -1.72 5.09
C ASP A 82 -3.02 -0.68 5.85
N ASP A 83 -2.38 0.25 6.57
CA ASP A 83 -3.05 1.37 7.28
C ASP A 83 -3.91 2.21 6.33
N PHE A 84 -3.39 2.48 5.13
CA PHE A 84 -4.11 3.24 4.12
C PHE A 84 -5.31 2.46 3.58
N ALA A 85 -5.14 1.16 3.29
CA ALA A 85 -6.22 0.30 2.82
C ALA A 85 -7.36 0.18 3.85
N GLU A 86 -7.02 0.04 5.13
CA GLU A 86 -7.98 0.01 6.23
C GLU A 86 -8.72 1.34 6.36
N ASN A 87 -8.00 2.46 6.35
CA ASN A 87 -8.61 3.79 6.46
C ASN A 87 -9.52 4.11 5.26
N GLU A 88 -9.13 3.73 4.04
CA GLU A 88 -10.00 3.86 2.86
C GLU A 88 -11.27 3.00 2.95
N ALA A 89 -11.17 1.78 3.47
CA ALA A 89 -12.34 0.93 3.71
C ALA A 89 -13.31 1.58 4.70
N VAL A 90 -12.79 2.11 5.82
CA VAL A 90 -13.58 2.85 6.82
C VAL A 90 -14.24 4.08 6.22
N ARG A 91 -13.51 4.86 5.40
CA ARG A 91 -14.06 6.06 4.73
C ARG A 91 -15.20 5.72 3.77
N LYS A 92 -15.03 4.69 2.94
CA LYS A 92 -16.06 4.23 1.99
C LYS A 92 -17.29 3.70 2.71
N ASP A 93 -17.10 2.93 3.77
CA ASP A 93 -18.17 2.38 4.59
C ASP A 93 -18.93 3.48 5.36
N ALA A 94 -18.21 4.47 5.91
CA ALA A 94 -18.83 5.65 6.52
C ALA A 94 -19.63 6.49 5.50
N ALA A 95 -19.13 6.66 4.29
CA ALA A 95 -19.84 7.35 3.22
C ALA A 95 -21.12 6.60 2.81
N LYS A 96 -21.05 5.27 2.69
CA LYS A 96 -22.20 4.42 2.37
C LYS A 96 -23.29 4.53 3.43
N ARG A 97 -22.97 4.39 4.72
CA ARG A 97 -23.97 4.52 5.81
C ARG A 97 -24.65 5.89 5.82
N LYS A 98 -23.91 6.96 5.52
CA LYS A 98 -24.49 8.32 5.43
C LYS A 98 -25.51 8.41 4.31
N LEU A 99 -25.23 7.82 3.15
CA LEU A 99 -26.16 7.80 2.01
C LEU A 99 -27.42 7.00 2.35
N GLU A 100 -27.26 5.80 2.89
CA GLU A 100 -28.40 4.94 3.30
C GLU A 100 -29.27 5.63 4.36
N GLY A 101 -28.68 6.36 5.31
CA GLY A 101 -29.42 7.14 6.31
C GLY A 101 -30.25 8.27 5.69
N VAL A 102 -29.69 8.98 4.70
CA VAL A 102 -30.41 10.02 3.95
C VAL A 102 -31.56 9.42 3.14
N GLU A 103 -31.34 8.31 2.45
CA GLU A 103 -32.39 7.65 1.66
C GLU A 103 -33.51 7.12 2.55
N ASN A 104 -33.16 6.45 3.66
CA ASN A 104 -34.13 5.88 4.59
C ASN A 104 -34.97 6.98 5.27
N SER A 105 -34.33 8.06 5.73
CA SER A 105 -35.07 9.20 6.29
C SER A 105 -35.99 9.88 5.26
N GLY A 106 -35.54 10.00 4.01
CA GLY A 106 -36.38 10.50 2.92
C GLY A 106 -37.59 9.61 2.61
N LEU A 107 -37.43 8.29 2.68
CA LEU A 107 -38.54 7.34 2.53
C LEU A 107 -39.59 7.50 3.63
N ILE A 108 -39.15 7.57 4.89
CA ILE A 108 -40.03 7.73 6.05
C ILE A 108 -40.83 9.04 5.93
N MET A 109 -40.18 10.15 5.55
CA MET A 109 -40.85 11.44 5.39
C MET A 109 -41.96 11.40 4.32
N ARG A 110 -41.72 10.71 3.21
CA ARG A 110 -42.75 10.53 2.16
C ARG A 110 -43.91 9.67 2.65
N GLN A 111 -43.63 8.59 3.36
CA GLN A 111 -44.67 7.73 3.94
C GLN A 111 -45.53 8.49 4.95
N LEU A 112 -44.92 9.27 5.84
CA LEU A 112 -45.64 10.10 6.80
C LEU A 112 -46.54 11.11 6.10
N ALA A 113 -46.01 11.84 5.10
CA ALA A 113 -46.81 12.81 4.33
C ALA A 113 -47.98 12.17 3.56
N MET A 114 -47.83 10.93 3.09
CA MET A 114 -48.90 10.18 2.43
C MET A 114 -49.94 9.62 3.41
N ALA A 115 -49.56 9.33 4.65
CA ALA A 115 -50.47 8.84 5.69
C ALA A 115 -51.30 9.95 6.35
N GLU A 116 -50.90 11.21 6.17
CA GLU A 116 -51.59 12.41 6.67
C GLU A 116 -52.68 12.95 5.69
N LEU A 117 -52.90 12.25 4.57
CA LEU A 117 -53.96 12.47 3.57
C LEU A 117 -55.09 11.44 3.72
#